data_AF-A0A7Z9XEE7-F1
#
_entry.id   AF-A0A7Z9XEE7-F1
#
_cell.length_a   1.000
_cell.length_b   1.000
_cell.length_c   1.000
_cell.angle_alpha   90.00
_cell.angle_beta   90.00
_cell.angle_gamma   90.00
#
_symmetry.space_group_name_H-M   'P 1'
#
loop_
_entity.id
_entity.type
_entity.pdbx_description
1 polymer ?
#
loop_
_entity_poly.entity_id
_entity_poly.type
_entity_poly.pdbx_seq_one_letter_code
_entity_poly.pdbx_strand_id
1 'polypeptide(L)'
;MAAKGRIKILIDLEKLNTLTEGCLACGRKFSLGEEVALACGKWQGFKYIHKNEAVFDKRTDCHYERGYYEAMKKGWGEGNSV
;
A
#
# COMPACT_ATOMS: atom_id res chain seq x y z
N MET A 1 -5.54 20.26 -2.75
CA MET A 1 -4.46 19.79 -1.85
C MET A 1 -4.79 18.36 -1.42
N ALA A 2 -4.07 17.34 -1.90
CA ALA A 2 -4.33 15.95 -1.51
C ALA A 2 -3.44 15.60 -0.31
N ALA A 3 -4.05 15.33 0.85
CA ALA A 3 -3.37 14.90 2.06
C ALA A 3 -2.78 13.48 1.87
N LYS A 4 -1.70 13.39 1.09
CA LYS A 4 -0.79 12.25 1.04
C LYS A 4 0.05 12.29 2.32
N GLY A 5 0.23 11.13 2.94
CA GLY A 5 1.18 10.98 4.04
C GLY A 5 0.73 10.02 5.13
N ARG A 6 -0.53 10.03 5.57
CA ARG A 6 -0.96 9.20 6.71
C ARG A 6 -2.42 8.77 6.66
N ILE A 7 -2.91 8.37 5.49
CA ILE A 7 -4.29 7.87 5.40
C ILE A 7 -4.33 6.42 5.93
N LYS A 8 -4.35 6.30 7.26
CA LYS A 8 -4.74 5.08 7.97
C LYS A 8 -6.26 5.06 7.97
N ILE A 9 -6.85 4.15 7.21
CA ILE A 9 -8.31 4.00 7.17
C ILE A 9 -8.66 2.75 7.94
N LEU A 10 -9.63 2.87 8.84
CA LEU A 10 -10.27 1.72 9.46
C LEU A 10 -11.37 1.23 8.51
N ILE A 11 -11.37 -0.06 8.18
CA ILE A 11 -12.37 -0.65 7.30
C ILE A 11 -13.74 -0.59 7.99
N ASP A 12 -14.65 0.18 7.41
CA ASP A 12 -16.07 0.20 7.74
C ASP A 12 -16.86 -0.72 6.79
N LEU A 13 -18.16 -0.87 7.02
CA LEU A 13 -19.07 -1.68 6.19
C LEU A 13 -19.13 -1.18 4.73
N GLU A 14 -19.13 0.13 4.49
CA GLU A 14 -19.16 0.71 3.14
C GLU A 14 -17.86 0.38 2.40
N LYS A 15 -16.71 0.56 3.05
CA LYS A 15 -15.41 0.19 2.47
C LYS A 15 -15.27 -1.31 2.25
N LEU A 16 -15.78 -2.12 3.17
CA LEU A 16 -15.76 -3.57 3.03
C LEU A 16 -16.59 -4.03 1.81
N ASN A 17 -17.75 -3.43 1.59
CA ASN A 17 -18.61 -3.74 0.44
C ASN A 17 -18.05 -3.24 -0.89
N THR A 18 -17.24 -2.18 -0.89
CA THR A 18 -16.61 -1.66 -2.11
C THR A 18 -15.30 -2.37 -2.44
N LEU A 19 -14.54 -2.82 -1.43
CA LEU A 19 -13.25 -3.50 -1.58
C LEU A 19 -13.40 -5.02 -1.68
N THR A 20 -14.20 -5.48 -2.64
CA THR A 20 -14.48 -6.91 -2.88
C THR A 20 -13.26 -7.71 -3.34
N GLU A 21 -12.31 -7.02 -3.99
CA GLU A 21 -11.03 -7.55 -4.46
C GLU A 21 -10.10 -8.00 -3.32
N GLY A 22 -10.32 -7.49 -2.11
CA GLY A 22 -9.45 -7.76 -0.96
C GLY A 22 -8.06 -7.13 -1.09
N CYS A 23 -7.15 -7.55 -0.21
CA CYS A 23 -5.79 -7.05 -0.19
C CYS A 23 -4.94 -7.73 -1.27
N LEU A 24 -4.52 -6.97 -2.27
CA LEU A 24 -3.65 -7.46 -3.36
C LEU A 24 -2.22 -7.84 -2.90
N ALA A 25 -1.80 -7.40 -1.72
CA ALA A 25 -0.48 -7.72 -1.18
C ALA A 25 -0.45 -9.10 -0.49
N CYS A 26 -1.40 -9.38 0.40
CA CYS A 26 -1.46 -10.65 1.14
C CYS A 26 -2.42 -11.68 0.53
N GLY A 27 -3.26 -11.28 -0.43
CA GLY A 27 -4.28 -12.11 -1.06
C GLY A 27 -5.48 -12.42 -0.17
N ARG A 28 -5.61 -11.78 1.00
CA ARG A 28 -6.72 -11.99 1.94
C ARG A 28 -7.77 -10.89 1.79
N LYS A 29 -9.03 -11.22 2.06
CA LYS A 29 -10.11 -10.23 2.12
C LYS A 29 -9.92 -9.31 3.31
N PHE A 30 -10.42 -8.08 3.20
CA PHE A 30 -10.53 -7.18 4.34
C PHE A 30 -11.62 -7.67 5.29
N SER A 31 -11.45 -7.38 6.57
CA SER A 31 -12.47 -7.59 7.60
C SER A 31 -12.83 -6.26 8.25
N LEU A 32 -14.06 -6.19 8.76
CA LEU A 32 -14.53 -5.01 9.48
C LEU A 32 -13.63 -4.72 10.68
N GLY A 33 -13.24 -3.45 10.86
CA GLY A 33 -12.38 -3.03 11.96
C GLY A 33 -10.88 -3.21 11.71
N GLU A 34 -10.47 -3.76 10.57
CA GLU A 34 -9.05 -3.82 10.21
C GLU A 34 -8.52 -2.47 9.74
N GLU A 35 -7.24 -2.21 10.03
CA GLU A 35 -6.53 -1.03 9.53
C GLU A 35 -5.95 -1.31 8.13
N VAL A 36 -6.30 -0.45 7.18
CA VAL A 36 -5.74 -0.45 5.83
C VAL A 36 -5.01 0.84 5.52
N ALA A 37 -4.03 0.74 4.64
CA ALA A 37 -3.29 1.86 4.10
C ALA A 37 -3.45 1.90 2.59
N LEU A 38 -3.56 3.11 2.04
CA LEU A 38 -3.62 3.34 0.61
C LEU A 38 -2.19 3.30 0.05
N ALA A 39 -1.83 2.25 -0.67
CA ALA A 39 -0.50 2.01 -1.19
C ALA A 39 -0.45 1.84 -2.71
N CYS A 40 0.71 2.16 -3.28
CA CYS A 40 1.06 1.83 -4.66
C CYS A 40 1.82 0.50 -4.70
N GLY A 41 1.62 -0.30 -5.74
CA GLY A 41 2.26 -1.61 -5.84
C GLY A 41 2.47 -2.02 -7.30
N LYS A 42 2.54 -3.33 -7.52
CA LYS A 42 2.62 -3.91 -8.88
C LYS A 42 1.34 -3.68 -9.71
N TRP A 43 0.27 -3.18 -9.10
CA TRP A 43 -1.00 -2.84 -9.75
C TRP A 43 -1.01 -1.39 -10.24
N GLN A 44 -1.93 -1.08 -11.15
CA GLN A 44 -2.12 0.28 -11.64
C GLN A 44 -2.90 1.11 -10.61
N GLY A 45 -2.32 2.25 -10.21
CA GLY A 45 -2.94 3.21 -9.29
C GLY A 45 -2.73 2.91 -7.81
N PHE A 46 -3.50 3.58 -6.96
CA PHE A 46 -3.46 3.40 -5.51
C PHE A 46 -4.54 2.42 -5.07
N LYS A 47 -4.16 1.39 -4.31
CA LYS A 47 -5.08 0.39 -3.76
C LYS A 47 -4.92 0.30 -2.26
N TYR A 48 -5.99 -0.10 -1.59
CA TYR A 48 -5.93 -0.38 -0.17
C TYR A 48 -5.26 -1.73 0.05
N ILE A 49 -4.36 -1.78 1.02
CA ILE A 49 -3.75 -3.01 1.50
C ILE A 49 -3.73 -3.00 3.02
N HIS A 50 -3.61 -4.18 3.63
CA HIS A 50 -3.42 -4.28 5.07
C HIS A 50 -2.22 -3.46 5.49
N LYS A 51 -2.37 -2.72 6.60
CA LYS A 51 -1.30 -1.88 7.17
C LYS A 51 0.04 -2.61 7.32
N ASN A 52 0.01 -3.90 7.64
CA ASN A 52 1.22 -4.72 7.79
C ASN A 52 2.01 -4.92 6.48
N GLU A 53 1.32 -4.84 5.34
CA GLU A 53 1.90 -5.01 4.01
C GLU A 53 2.29 -3.66 3.36
N ALA A 54 1.90 -2.55 3.98
CA ALA A 54 2.23 -1.21 3.52
C ALA A 54 3.52 -0.69 4.16
N VAL A 55 4.45 -0.28 3.32
CA VAL A 55 5.69 0.39 3.70
C VAL A 55 5.57 1.87 3.39
N PHE A 56 5.72 2.70 4.41
CA PHE A 56 5.74 4.15 4.23
C PHE A 56 7.11 4.63 3.78
N ASP A 57 7.19 5.20 2.58
CA ASP A 57 8.40 5.84 2.07
C ASP A 57 8.41 7.33 2.44
N LYS A 58 9.34 7.71 3.31
CA LYS A 58 9.50 9.10 3.77
C LYS A 58 9.96 10.05 2.66
N ARG A 59 10.58 9.53 1.60
CA ARG A 59 11.15 10.36 0.52
C ARG A 59 10.05 10.83 -0.44
N THR A 60 9.09 9.97 -0.76
CA THR A 60 7.94 10.34 -1.63
C THR A 60 6.66 10.60 -0.84
N ASP A 61 6.69 10.44 0.49
CA ASP A 61 5.55 10.59 1.40
C ASP A 61 4.35 9.71 1.01
N CYS A 62 4.64 8.54 0.43
CA CYS A 62 3.66 7.61 -0.10
C CYS A 62 3.84 6.22 0.53
N HIS A 63 2.74 5.47 0.63
CA HIS A 63 2.82 4.07 1.00
C HIS A 63 3.02 3.22 -0.26
N TYR A 64 3.87 2.22 -0.14
CA TYR A 64 4.10 1.22 -1.15
C TYR A 64 3.85 -0.16 -0.57
N GLU A 65 3.44 -1.09 -1.42
CA GLU A 65 3.42 -2.50 -1.07
C GLU A 65 4.84 -2.96 -0.76
N ARG A 66 5.03 -3.75 0.31
CA ARG A 66 6.35 -4.20 0.78
C ARG A 66 7.21 -4.76 -0.36
N GLY A 67 6.72 -5.75 -1.09
CA GLY A 67 7.46 -6.41 -2.16
C GLY A 67 7.79 -5.47 -3.32
N TYR A 68 6.88 -4.59 -3.70
CA TYR A 68 7.12 -3.54 -4.69
C TYR A 68 8.15 -2.54 -4.21
N TYR A 69 8.09 -2.11 -2.94
CA TYR A 69 9.05 -1.19 -2.34
C TYR A 69 10.46 -1.80 -2.30
N GLU A 70 10.58 -3.07 -1.94
CA GLU A 70 11.85 -3.79 -1.95
C GLU A 70 12.42 -3.93 -3.36
N ALA A 71 11.59 -4.25 -4.35
CA ALA A 71 12.01 -4.29 -5.76
C ALA A 71 12.42 -2.90 -6.27
N MET A 72 11.66 -1.84 -5.93
CA MET A 72 11.97 -0.46 -6.26
C MET A 72 13.29 0.00 -5.63
N LYS A 73 13.53 -0.38 -4.38
CA LYS A 73 14.76 -0.05 -3.65
C LYS A 73 15.99 -0.74 -4.26
N LYS A 74 15.87 -2.00 -4.71
CA LYS A 74 16.93 -2.69 -5.46
C LYS A 74 17.23 -1.98 -6.79
N GLY A 75 16.20 -1.61 -7.54
CA GLY A 75 16.36 -0.88 -8.81
C GLY A 75 16.94 0.54 -8.68
N TRP A 76 16.71 1.24 -7.56
CA TRP A 76 17.36 2.53 -7.28
C TRP A 76 18.81 2.36 -6.81
N GLY A 77 19.13 1.21 -6.19
CA GLY A 77 20.47 0.90 -5.68
C GLY A 77 21.46 0.40 -6.75
N GLU A 78 20.98 -0.18 -7.85
CA GLU A 78 21.82 -0.68 -8.96
C GLU A 78 22.01 0.37 -10.07
N GLY A 79 22.44 1.57 -9.68
CA GLY A 79 22.79 2.66 -10.59
C GLY A 79 24.14 3.32 -10.30
N ASN A 80 24.99 2.72 -9.45
CA ASN A 80 26.38 3.15 -9.27
C ASN A 80 27.21 2.06 -8.57
N SER A 81 27.62 1.04 -9.31
CA SER A 81 28.79 0.20 -9.04
C SER A 81 29.06 -0.67 -10.27
N VAL A 82 29.66 -0.10 -11.31
CA VAL A 82 31.01 -0.36 -11.85
C VAL A 82 31.19 0.40 -13.16
#